data_AF-A0A6C0I6L6-F1
#
_entry.id   AF-A0A6C0I6L6-F1
#
_cell.length_a   1.000
_cell.length_b   1.000
_cell.length_c   1.000
_cell.angle_alpha   90.00
_cell.angle_beta   90.00
_cell.angle_gamma   90.00
#
_symmetry.space_group_name_H-M   'P 1'
#
loop_
_entity.id
_entity.type
_entity.pdbx_description
1 polymer ?
#
loop_
_entity_poly.entity_id
_entity_poly.type
_entity_poly.pdbx_seq_one_letter_code
_entity_poly.pdbx_strand_id
1 'polypeptide(L)'
;MYPYTVEYLGTLLLISVIAFVGNPYAIGAALTVAILLGGGVSGGHFNPAVSVWAWLSGKLPTNSLGMYVAAQTAAGATVWVLSRLM
;
A
#
# COMPACT_ATOMS: atom_id res chain seq x y z
N MET A 1 -2.58 -15.17 -1.19
CA MET A 1 -1.32 -14.63 -1.74
C MET A 1 -1.58 -13.39 -2.60
N TYR A 2 -2.50 -13.44 -3.57
CA TYR A 2 -2.87 -12.29 -4.41
C TYR A 2 -3.16 -10.97 -3.66
N PRO A 3 -3.90 -10.94 -2.52
CA PRO A 3 -4.16 -9.70 -1.81
C PRO A 3 -2.89 -9.03 -1.29
N TYR A 4 -1.93 -9.81 -0.77
CA TYR A 4 -0.69 -9.29 -0.19
C TYR A 4 0.24 -8.72 -1.26
N THR A 5 0.29 -9.35 -2.44
CA THR A 5 1.02 -8.82 -3.59
C THR A 5 0.43 -7.50 -4.08
N VAL A 6 -0.91 -7.40 -4.11
CA VAL A 6 -1.60 -6.16 -4.48
C VAL A 6 -1.29 -5.06 -3.46
N GLU A 7 -1.37 -5.34 -2.15
CA GLU A 7 -0.99 -4.40 -1.10
C GLU A 7 0.46 -3.92 -1.24
N TYR A 8 1.40 -4.82 -1.52
CA TYR A 8 2.79 -4.46 -1.78
C TYR A 8 2.93 -3.53 -2.99
N LEU A 9 2.36 -3.90 -4.16
CA LEU A 9 2.50 -3.13 -5.39
C LEU A 9 1.82 -1.76 -5.32
N GLY A 10 0.63 -1.68 -4.71
CA GLY A 10 -0.08 -0.42 -4.53
C GLY A 10 0.63 0.52 -3.56
N THR A 11 1.15 0.01 -2.44
CA THR A 11 1.99 0.81 -1.54
C THR A 11 3.32 1.19 -2.20
N LEU A 12 3.92 0.32 -3.01
CA LEU A 12 5.15 0.63 -3.75
C LEU A 12 4.92 1.82 -4.69
N LEU A 13 3.82 1.82 -5.45
CA LEU A 13 3.43 2.94 -6.31
C LEU A 13 3.23 4.22 -5.50
N LEU A 14 2.43 4.16 -4.43
CA LEU A 14 2.14 5.31 -3.58
C LEU A 14 3.40 5.93 -2.98
N ILE A 15 4.24 5.12 -2.33
CA ILE A 15 5.46 5.60 -1.68
C ILE A 15 6.50 6.09 -2.71
N SER A 16 6.57 5.49 -3.89
CA SER A 16 7.45 5.98 -4.97
C SER A 16 7.08 7.38 -5.41
N VAL A 17 5.78 7.67 -5.58
CA VAL A 17 5.33 9.02 -5.95
C VAL A 17 5.57 10.02 -4.83
N ILE A 18 5.40 9.61 -3.56
CA ILE A 18 5.76 10.44 -2.41
C ILE A 18 7.27 10.77 -2.43
N ALA A 19 8.12 9.76 -2.59
CA ALA A 19 9.57 9.90 -2.44
C ALA A 19 10.24 10.63 -3.61
N PHE A 20 9.79 10.39 -4.85
CA PHE A 20 10.48 10.87 -6.05
C PHE A 20 9.78 12.01 -6.78
N VAL A 21 8.48 12.22 -6.51
CA VAL A 21 7.69 13.29 -7.17
C VAL A 21 7.26 14.36 -6.17
N GLY A 22 6.75 13.98 -5.00
CA GLY A 22 6.39 14.90 -3.91
C GLY A 22 5.22 15.85 -4.18
N ASN A 23 4.58 15.78 -5.36
CA ASN A 23 3.43 16.61 -5.71
C ASN A 23 2.13 16.01 -5.11
N PRO A 24 1.34 16.80 -4.35
CA PRO A 24 0.15 16.27 -3.66
C PRO A 24 -0.93 15.74 -4.60
N TYR A 25 -1.11 16.34 -5.79
CA TYR A 25 -2.06 15.84 -6.78
C TYR A 25 -1.60 14.51 -7.39
N ALA A 26 -0.30 14.36 -7.63
CA ALA A 26 0.27 13.11 -8.11
C ALA A 26 0.13 11.99 -7.08
N ILE A 27 0.37 12.29 -5.79
CA ILE A 27 0.20 11.33 -4.69
C ILE A 27 -1.26 10.86 -4.61
N GLY A 28 -2.21 11.79 -4.67
CA GLY A 28 -3.64 11.47 -4.72
C GLY A 28 -4.00 10.60 -5.90
N ALA A 29 -3.55 10.97 -7.10
CA ALA A 29 -3.78 10.20 -8.33
C ALA A 29 -3.17 8.77 -8.25
N ALA A 30 -1.97 8.64 -7.69
CA ALA A 30 -1.31 7.34 -7.50
C ALA A 30 -2.15 6.41 -6.60
N LEU A 31 -2.65 6.93 -5.48
CA LEU A 31 -3.55 6.17 -4.61
C LEU A 31 -4.87 5.82 -5.32
N THR A 32 -5.47 6.77 -6.06
CA THR A 32 -6.68 6.50 -6.85
C THR A 32 -6.47 5.36 -7.83
N VAL A 33 -5.39 5.40 -8.62
CA VAL A 33 -5.06 4.34 -9.58
C VAL A 33 -4.83 3.01 -8.87
N ALA A 34 -4.09 2.99 -7.76
CA ALA A 34 -3.86 1.78 -6.99
C ALA A 34 -5.17 1.15 -6.49
N ILE A 35 -6.12 1.97 -6.00
CA ILE A 35 -7.43 1.50 -5.52
C ILE A 35 -8.29 1.01 -6.69
N LEU A 36 -8.33 1.72 -7.82
CA LEU A 36 -9.10 1.30 -8.99
C LEU A 36 -8.65 -0.05 -9.53
N LEU A 37 -7.34 -0.32 -9.51
CA LEU A 37 -6.78 -1.57 -10.03
C LEU A 37 -6.78 -2.71 -9.00
N GLY A 38 -6.47 -2.41 -7.74
CA GLY A 38 -6.23 -3.42 -6.69
C GLY A 38 -7.35 -3.55 -5.66
N GLY A 39 -8.24 -2.57 -5.55
CA GLY A 39 -9.26 -2.50 -4.50
C GLY A 39 -10.19 -3.71 -4.47
N GLY A 40 -10.61 -4.20 -5.65
CA GLY A 40 -11.45 -5.40 -5.76
C GLY A 40 -10.75 -6.70 -5.35
N VAL A 41 -9.43 -6.71 -5.20
CA VAL A 41 -8.64 -7.90 -4.85
C VAL A 41 -8.20 -7.89 -3.39
N SER A 42 -7.71 -6.76 -2.88
CA SER A 42 -7.16 -6.67 -1.51
C SER A 42 -7.99 -5.81 -0.55
N GLY A 43 -8.97 -5.04 -1.04
CA GLY A 43 -9.60 -3.96 -0.29
C GLY A 43 -8.87 -2.62 -0.43
N GLY A 44 -7.71 -2.59 -1.09
CA GLY A 44 -6.99 -1.37 -1.47
C GLY A 44 -6.55 -0.52 -0.28
N HIS A 45 -6.02 -1.15 0.77
CA HIS A 45 -5.65 -0.43 1.99
C HIS A 45 -4.42 0.42 1.77
N PHE A 46 -3.38 -0.18 1.19
CA PHE A 46 -2.06 0.38 0.86
C PHE A 46 -1.39 1.16 2.00
N ASN A 47 -1.84 0.95 3.24
CA ASN A 47 -1.49 1.71 4.42
C ASN A 47 -1.81 0.89 5.69
N PRO A 48 -0.85 0.70 6.61
CA PRO A 48 -1.07 -0.04 7.85
C PRO A 48 -2.19 0.51 8.73
N ALA A 49 -2.36 1.84 8.81
CA ALA A 49 -3.43 2.46 9.59
C ALA A 49 -4.81 2.12 9.01
N VAL A 50 -4.93 2.07 7.68
CA VAL A 50 -6.17 1.65 7.00
C VAL A 50 -6.45 0.17 7.25
N SER A 51 -5.42 -0.68 7.23
CA SER A 51 -5.56 -2.11 7.56
C SER A 51 -6.01 -2.34 9.00
N VAL A 52 -5.45 -1.58 9.96
CA VAL A 52 -5.86 -1.64 11.36
C VAL A 52 -7.31 -1.18 11.53
N TRP A 53 -7.68 -0.07 10.91
CA TRP A 53 -9.08 0.39 10.92
C TRP A 53 -10.03 -0.65 10.32
N ALA A 54 -9.68 -1.23 9.18
CA ALA A 54 -10.48 -2.26 8.52
C ALA A 54 -10.62 -3.51 9.41
N TRP A 55 -9.54 -3.92 10.08
CA TRP A 55 -9.56 -5.03 11.04
C TRP A 55 -10.48 -4.74 12.23
N LEU A 56 -10.33 -3.58 12.88
CA LEU A 56 -11.19 -3.16 14.00
C LEU A 56 -12.66 -3.03 13.58
N SER A 57 -12.90 -2.70 12.30
CA SER A 57 -14.25 -2.60 11.72
C SER A 57 -14.82 -3.95 11.27
N GLY A 58 -14.12 -5.07 11.48
CA GLY A 58 -14.55 -6.40 11.02
C GLY A 58 -14.48 -6.62 9.50
N LYS A 59 -13.80 -5.71 8.77
CA LYS A 59 -13.66 -5.74 7.30
C LYS A 59 -12.41 -6.48 6.83
N LEU A 60 -11.43 -6.71 7.72
CA LEU A 60 -10.23 -7.48 7.45
C LEU A 60 -10.12 -8.64 8.45
N PRO A 61 -9.97 -9.90 8.00
CA PRO A 61 -9.75 -11.03 8.89
C PRO A 61 -8.48 -10.86 9.74
N THR A 62 -8.56 -11.23 11.03
CA THR A 62 -7.44 -11.11 11.99
C THR A 62 -6.16 -11.80 11.50
N ASN A 63 -6.28 -12.97 10.86
CA ASN A 63 -5.15 -13.72 10.32
C ASN A 63 -4.46 -13.03 9.11
N SER A 64 -5.08 -11.99 8.54
CA SER A 64 -4.56 -11.27 7.37
C SER A 64 -3.87 -9.96 7.74
N LEU A 65 -4.18 -9.36 8.90
CA LEU A 65 -3.63 -8.06 9.31
C LEU A 65 -2.10 -8.04 9.27
N GLY A 66 -1.45 -9.05 9.87
CA GLY A 66 0.02 -9.11 9.92
C GLY A 66 0.65 -9.12 8.52
N MET A 67 0.09 -9.89 7.58
CA MET A 67 0.59 -9.98 6.21
C MET A 67 0.34 -8.71 5.39
N TYR A 68 -0.78 -8.01 5.62
CA TYR A 68 -1.04 -6.71 5.00
C TYR A 68 -0.01 -5.67 5.45
N VAL A 69 0.20 -5.55 6.76
CA VAL A 69 1.17 -4.61 7.33
C VAL A 69 2.59 -4.95 6.87
N ALA A 70 2.94 -6.24 6.82
CA ALA A 70 4.25 -6.68 6.32
C ALA A 70 4.45 -6.33 4.84
N ALA A 71 3.45 -6.56 3.97
CA ALA A 71 3.52 -6.21 2.56
C ALA A 71 3.69 -4.69 2.35
N GLN A 72 2.88 -3.89 3.06
CA GLN A 72 2.91 -2.43 2.95
C GLN A 72 4.24 -1.84 3.45
N THR A 73 4.75 -2.33 4.58
CA THR A 73 6.05 -1.85 5.12
C THR A 73 7.24 -2.34 4.29
N ALA A 74 7.19 -3.56 3.74
CA ALA A 74 8.20 -4.05 2.79
C ALA A 74 8.26 -3.21 1.51
N ALA A 75 7.11 -2.73 1.01
CA ALA A 75 7.08 -1.80 -0.12
C ALA A 75 7.77 -0.47 0.23
N GLY A 76 7.48 0.09 1.40
CA GLY A 76 8.18 1.28 1.91
C GLY A 76 9.70 1.09 2.02
N ALA A 77 10.14 -0.05 2.56
CA ALA A 77 11.56 -0.41 2.63
C ALA A 77 12.19 -0.55 1.22
N THR A 78 11.44 -1.10 0.26
CA THR A 78 11.89 -1.20 -1.14
C THR A 78 12.13 0.17 -1.74
N VAL A 79 11.21 1.13 -1.56
CA VAL A 79 11.39 2.51 -2.05
C VAL A 79 12.57 3.19 -1.37
N TRP A 80 12.78 2.96 -0.06
CA TRP A 80 13.96 3.47 0.63
C TRP A 80 15.26 2.95 0.00
N VAL A 81 15.36 1.65 -0.30
CA VAL A 81 16.53 1.10 -1.00
C VAL A 81 16.70 1.74 -2.38
N LEU A 82 15.61 1.85 -3.17
CA LEU A 82 15.66 2.49 -4.49
C LEU A 82 16.15 3.94 -4.41
N SER A 83 15.73 4.68 -3.39
CA SER A 83 16.16 6.07 -3.18
C SER A 83 17.65 6.26 -2.88
N ARG A 84 18.37 5.18 -2.55
CA ARG A 84 19.83 5.19 -2.35
C ARG A 84 20.60 4.87 -3.63
N LEU A 85 19.95 4.34 -4.65
CA LEU A 85 20.57 3.93 -5.92
C LEU A 85 20.46 5.00 -7.00
N MET A 86 19.64 6.02 -6.79
CA MET A 86 19.40 7.16 -7.68
C MET A 86 20.09 8.40 -7.14
#